data_AF-A0A3R7ENT1-F1
#
_entry.id   AF-A0A3R7ENT1-F1
#
_cell.length_a   1.000
_cell.length_b   1.000
_cell.length_c   1.000
_cell.angle_alpha   90.00
_cell.angle_beta   90.00
_cell.angle_gamma   90.00
#
_symmetry.space_group_name_H-M   'P 1'
#
loop_
_entity.id
_entity.type
_entity.pdbx_description
1 polymer ?
#
loop_
_entity_poly.entity_id
_entity_poly.type
_entity_poly.pdbx_seq_one_letter_code
_entity_poly.pdbx_strand_id
1 'polypeptide(L)' 'MNIKEVARYLFVRQVHVKRLLERGDLTGTLADNGQYLVDDASVEYYRARLEFARKE' A
#
# COMPACT_ATOMS: atom_id res chain seq x y z
N MET A 1 7.49 0.07 5.02
CA MET A 1 6.30 -0.22 5.84
C MET A 1 5.81 -1.65 5.59
N ASN A 2 5.34 -2.42 6.57
CA ASN A 2 4.81 -3.77 6.29
C ASN A 2 3.33 -3.73 5.84
N ILE A 3 2.81 -4.81 5.23
CA ILE A 3 1.40 -4.87 4.76
C ILE A 3 0.39 -4.52 5.87
N LYS A 4 0.62 -4.96 7.12
CA LYS A 4 -0.30 -4.73 8.24
C LYS A 4 -0.35 -3.26 8.61
N GLU A 5 0.80 -2.59 8.60
CA GLU A 5 0.92 -1.15 8.83
C GLU A 5 0.27 -0.35 7.70
N VAL A 6 0.55 -0.69 6.44
CA VAL A 6 -0.08 -0.05 5.28
C VAL A 6 -1.59 -0.19 5.29
N ALA A 7 -2.09 -1.38 5.63
CA ALA A 7 -3.53 -1.65 5.76
C ALA A 7 -4.17 -0.73 6.81
N ARG A 8 -3.51 -0.53 7.95
CA ARG A 8 -3.98 0.38 9.00
C ARG A 8 -3.92 1.85 8.55
N TYR A 9 -2.85 2.25 7.88
CA TYR A 9 -2.63 3.61 7.40
C TYR A 9 -3.67 4.01 6.33
N LEU A 10 -3.94 3.13 5.38
CA LEU A 10 -4.92 3.34 4.31
C LEU A 10 -6.37 3.00 4.74
N PHE A 11 -6.60 2.53 5.97
CA PHE A 11 -7.90 2.04 6.45
C PHE A 11 -8.53 0.95 5.54
N VAL A 12 -7.71 0.04 5.02
CA VAL A 12 -8.14 -1.08 4.15
C VAL A 12 -7.77 -2.44 4.75
N ARG A 13 -8.29 -3.53 4.15
CA ARG A 13 -7.89 -4.89 4.54
C ARG A 13 -6.52 -5.25 3.95
N GLN A 14 -5.76 -6.12 4.62
CA GLN A 14 -4.46 -6.59 4.12
C GLN A 14 -4.55 -7.26 2.73
N VAL A 15 -5.65 -7.96 2.44
CA VAL A 15 -5.90 -8.53 1.10
C VAL A 15 -6.00 -7.44 0.03
N HIS A 16 -6.52 -6.26 0.38
CA HIS A 16 -6.58 -5.13 -0.53
C HIS A 16 -5.18 -4.57 -0.80
N VAL A 17 -4.33 -4.45 0.24
CA VAL A 17 -2.93 -4.03 0.07
C VAL A 17 -2.16 -5.00 -0.83
N LYS A 18 -2.36 -6.32 -0.68
CA LYS A 18 -1.77 -7.32 -1.59
C LYS A 18 -2.20 -7.09 -3.03
N ARG A 19 -3.49 -6.87 -3.28
CA ARG A 19 -3.99 -6.56 -4.63
C ARG A 19 -3.38 -5.28 -5.20
N LEU A 20 -3.13 -4.26 -4.37
CA LEU A 20 -2.47 -3.02 -4.83
C LEU A 20 -1.02 -3.27 -5.23
N LEU A 21 -0.30 -4.12 -4.50
CA LEU A 21 1.04 -4.57 -4.88
C LEU A 21 1.01 -5.39 -6.18
N GLU A 22 0.06 -6.33 -6.31
CA GLU A 22 -0.11 -7.15 -7.52
C GLU A 22 -0.48 -6.31 -8.76
N ARG A 23 -1.20 -5.20 -8.57
CA ARG A 23 -1.56 -4.26 -9.63
C ARG A 23 -0.44 -3.26 -9.96
N GLY A 24 0.59 -3.15 -9.12
CA GLY A 24 1.64 -2.14 -9.25
C GLY A 24 1.20 -0.73 -8.83
N ASP A 25 0.04 -0.58 -8.18
CA ASP A 25 -0.38 0.70 -7.58
C ASP A 25 0.44 1.02 -6.32
N LEU A 26 0.96 -0.01 -5.63
CA LEU A 26 1.93 0.12 -4.56
C LEU A 26 3.23 -0.57 -4.96
N THR A 27 4.34 0.07 -4.61
CA THR A 27 5.68 -0.51 -4.75
C THR A 27 6.06 -1.22 -3.46
N GLY A 28 6.52 -2.46 -3.57
CA GLY A 28 7.05 -3.21 -2.44
C GLY A 28 7.93 -4.35 -2.88
N THR A 29 8.82 -4.77 -1.99
CA THR A 29 9.70 -5.91 -2.21
C THR A 29 9.39 -7.02 -1.24
N LEU A 30 9.57 -8.26 -1.67
CA LEU A 30 9.53 -9.41 -0.78
C LEU A 30 10.88 -9.49 -0.07
N ALA A 31 10.87 -9.33 1.26
CA ALA A 31 12.07 -9.51 2.07
C ALA A 31 12.37 -11.00 2.26
N ASP A 32 13.64 -11.29 2.57
CA ASP A 32 14.18 -12.65 2.72
C ASP A 32 13.44 -13.49 3.79
N ASN A 33 12.83 -12.82 4.76
CA ASN A 33 12.00 -13.42 5.81
C ASN A 33 10.56 -13.75 5.36
N GLY A 34 10.25 -13.62 4.07
CA GLY A 34 8.91 -13.84 3.51
C GLY A 34 7.90 -12.73 3.80
N GLN A 35 8.32 -11.60 4.39
CA GLN A 35 7.46 -10.45 4.63
C GLN A 35 7.55 -9.46 3.46
N TYR A 36 6.41 -8.92 3.04
CA TYR A 36 6.39 -7.82 2.08
C TYR A 36 6.71 -6.50 2.79
N LEU A 37 7.76 -5.84 2.31
CA LEU A 37 8.12 -4.47 2.65
C LEU A 37 7.62 -3.54 1.54
N VAL A 38 6.62 -2.75 1.88
CA VAL A 38 6.03 -1.73 1.01
C VAL A 38 6.83 -0.43 1.17
N ASP A 39 7.10 0.22 0.05
CA ASP A 39 7.74 1.53 0.00
C ASP A 39 6.79 2.61 0.56
N ASP A 40 7.30 3.44 1.46
CA ASP A 40 6.49 4.42 2.18
C ASP A 40 6.03 5.56 1.26
N ALA A 41 6.93 6.04 0.38
CA ALA A 41 6.62 7.11 -0.55
C ALA A 41 5.52 6.70 -1.55
N SER A 42 5.53 5.44 -2.00
CA SER A 42 4.46 4.88 -2.82
C SER A 42 3.10 4.86 -2.09
N VAL A 43 3.09 4.56 -0.79
CA VAL A 43 1.86 4.57 0.03
C VAL A 43 1.32 5.98 0.22
N GLU A 44 2.18 6.96 0.50
CA GLU A 44 1.79 8.36 0.61
C GLU A 44 1.23 8.90 -0.71
N TYR A 45 1.88 8.59 -1.83
CA TYR A 45 1.40 8.95 -3.16
C TYR A 45 0.01 8.36 -3.45
N TYR A 46 -0.19 7.08 -3.16
CA TYR A 46 -1.48 6.41 -3.34
C TYR A 46 -2.57 7.05 -2.49
N ARG A 47 -2.27 7.40 -1.23
CA ARG A 47 -3.21 8.08 -0.34
C ARG A 47 -3.59 9.46 -0.87
N ALA A 48 -2.61 10.26 -1.29
CA ALA A 48 -2.89 11.57 -1.86
C ALA A 48 -3.80 11.46 -3.09
N ARG A 49 -3.52 10.50 -3.98
CA ARG A 49 -4.37 10.21 -5.15
C ARG A 49 -5.80 9.82 -4.77
N LEU A 50 -5.99 9.02 -3.71
CA LEU A 50 -7.33 8.70 -3.19
C LEU A 50 -8.06 9.94 -2.66
N GLU A 51 -7.37 10.84 -1.98
CA GLU A 51 -7.96 12.09 -1.47
C GLU A 51 -8.38 13.04 -2.60
N PHE A 52 -7.59 13.13 -3.67
CA PHE A 52 -7.96 13.87 -4.88
C PHE A 52 -9.20 13.27 -5.55
N ALA A 53 -9.22 11.95 -5.76
CA ALA A 53 -10.35 11.26 -6.39
C ALA A 53 -11.65 11.33 -5.55
N ARG A 54 -11.57 11.62 -4.25
CA ARG A 54 -12.75 11.78 -3.37
C ARG A 54 -13.34 13.21 -3.40
N LYS A 55 -12.65 14.17 -4.01
CA LYS A 55 -13.09 15.57 -4.12
C LYS A 55 -13.81 15.92 -5.42
N GLU A 56 -13.81 15.01 -6.40
CA GLU A 56 -14.63 15.09 -7.62
C GLU A 56 -15.96 14.36 -7.44
#